data_AF-A0A8T3P6J7-F1
#
_entry.id   AF-A0A8T3P6J7-F1
#
_cell.length_a   1.000
_cell.length_b   1.000
_cell.length_c   1.000
_cell.angle_alpha   90.00
_cell.angle_beta   90.00
_cell.angle_gamma   90.00
#
_symmetry.space_group_name_H-M   'P 1'
#
loop_
_entity.id
_entity.type
_entity.pdbx_description
1 polymer ?
#
loop_
_entity_poly.entity_id
_entity_poly.type
_entity_poly.pdbx_seq_one_letter_code
_entity_poly.pdbx_strand_id
1 'polypeptide(L)'
;MIGEMDGSARIAWAADGYETIRVLAPRRSQSELADFARSVADAALFNRSVGTLRTALREELGAVFDLRGDDARAHRTSTDLIVTIHPPPADPNPDA
;
A
#
# COMPACT_ATOMS: atom_id res chain seq x y z
N MET A 1 13.28 9.13 -13.48
CA MET A 1 12.70 10.45 -13.16
C MET A 1 11.58 10.17 -12.17
N ILE A 2 11.83 10.35 -10.87
CA ILE A 2 10.85 10.09 -9.80
C ILE A 2 10.07 11.38 -9.62
N GLY A 3 8.81 11.39 -10.06
CA GLY A 3 7.93 12.54 -9.96
C GLY A 3 7.49 12.79 -8.52
N GLU A 4 7.75 14.01 -8.06
CA GLU A 4 6.88 14.86 -7.23
C GLU A 4 5.97 14.18 -6.18
N MET A 5 6.45 14.16 -4.93
CA MET A 5 5.84 14.70 -3.70
C MET A 5 4.32 14.57 -3.46
N ASP A 6 3.69 13.47 -3.82
CA ASP A 6 2.48 13.02 -3.15
C ASP A 6 2.92 11.87 -2.22
N GLY A 7 2.33 11.72 -1.03
CA GLY A 7 2.71 10.66 -0.08
C GLY A 7 2.33 9.25 -0.55
N SER A 8 2.47 8.99 -1.85
CA SER A 8 1.96 7.86 -2.58
C SER A 8 2.96 7.34 -3.61
N ALA A 9 3.05 6.02 -3.74
CA ALA A 9 3.85 5.32 -4.73
C ALA A 9 2.94 4.40 -5.55
N ARG A 10 3.18 4.27 -6.86
CA ARG A 10 2.42 3.38 -7.74
C ARG A 10 3.32 2.29 -8.30
N ILE A 11 2.86 1.05 -8.21
CA ILE A 11 3.57 -0.16 -8.62
C ILE A 11 2.70 -0.87 -9.65
N ALA A 12 3.25 -1.21 -10.82
CA ALA A 12 2.55 -2.00 -11.82
C ALA A 12 2.42 -3.45 -11.34
N TRP A 13 1.19 -3.95 -11.20
CA TRP A 13 0.93 -5.30 -10.71
C TRP A 13 -0.40 -5.80 -11.27
N ALA A 14 -0.31 -6.69 -12.25
CA ALA A 14 -1.47 -7.33 -12.87
C ALA A 14 -1.79 -8.65 -12.17
N ALA A 15 -2.86 -8.68 -11.36
CA ALA A 15 -3.34 -9.87 -10.66
C ALA A 15 -4.77 -9.68 -10.14
N ASP A 16 -5.57 -10.75 -10.16
CA ASP A 16 -6.92 -10.77 -9.55
C ASP A 16 -7.88 -9.66 -10.04
N GLY A 17 -7.67 -9.16 -11.27
CA GLY A 17 -8.43 -8.05 -11.85
C GLY A 17 -7.88 -6.66 -11.53
N TYR A 18 -6.81 -6.56 -10.74
CA TYR A 18 -6.05 -5.34 -10.47
C TYR A 18 -4.88 -5.20 -11.44
N GLU A 19 -4.57 -3.96 -11.83
CA GLU A 19 -3.49 -3.63 -12.78
C GLU A 19 -2.32 -2.88 -12.12
N THR A 20 -2.61 -2.19 -11.02
CA THR A 20 -1.64 -1.38 -10.29
C THR A 20 -1.93 -1.41 -8.80
N ILE A 21 -0.87 -1.34 -8.00
CA ILE A 21 -0.94 -1.12 -6.56
C ILE A 21 -0.53 0.33 -6.28
N ARG A 22 -1.34 1.05 -5.51
CA ARG A 22 -1.05 2.39 -5.01
C ARG A 22 -0.79 2.30 -3.51
N VAL A 23 0.46 2.52 -3.12
CA VAL A 23 0.89 2.60 -1.72
C VAL A 23 0.74 4.05 -1.25
N LEU A 24 0.03 4.28 -0.16
CA LEU A 24 -0.16 5.57 0.48
C LEU A 24 0.49 5.52 1.87
N ALA A 25 1.41 6.43 2.16
CA ALA A 25 2.01 6.54 3.49
C ALA A 25 1.90 7.99 3.98
N PRO A 26 0.67 8.44 4.33
CA PRO A 26 0.46 9.79 4.84
C PRO A 26 1.29 10.01 6.11
N ARG A 27 2.00 11.14 6.17
CA ARG A 27 2.87 11.53 7.31
C ARG A 27 4.13 10.67 7.52
N ARG A 28 4.54 9.85 6.55
CA ARG A 28 5.84 9.15 6.57
C ARG A 28 6.88 9.88 5.70
N SER A 29 8.15 9.67 6.00
CA SER A 29 9.26 10.15 5.19
C SER A 29 9.29 9.44 3.83
N GLN A 30 9.85 10.09 2.81
CA GLN A 30 9.96 9.51 1.48
C GLN A 30 10.78 8.20 1.47
N SER A 31 11.82 8.10 2.31
CA SER A 31 12.63 6.88 2.46
C SER A 31 11.80 5.71 3.00
N GLU A 32 10.94 5.97 3.99
CA GLU A 32 10.03 4.97 4.55
C GLU A 32 9.01 4.53 3.51
N LEU A 33 8.39 5.49 2.78
CA LEU A 33 7.46 5.18 1.69
C LEU A 33 8.14 4.32 0.61
N ALA A 34 9.39 4.62 0.25
CA ALA A 34 10.14 3.85 -0.73
C ALA A 34 10.44 2.43 -0.22
N ASP A 35 10.76 2.26 1.06
CA ASP A 35 10.96 0.96 1.70
C ASP A 35 9.66 0.14 1.71
N PHE A 36 8.54 0.73 2.16
CA PHE A 36 7.22 0.09 2.11
C PHE A 36 6.82 -0.28 0.67
N ALA A 37 6.99 0.64 -0.29
CA ALA A 37 6.70 0.37 -1.68
C ALA A 37 7.56 -0.77 -2.24
N ARG A 38 8.82 -0.87 -1.80
CA ARG A 38 9.71 -1.98 -2.17
C ARG A 38 9.25 -3.31 -1.58
N SER A 39 8.89 -3.36 -0.29
CA SER A 39 8.33 -4.57 0.33
C SER A 39 7.00 -4.98 -0.31
N VAL A 40 6.14 -4.03 -0.65
CA VAL A 40 4.91 -4.29 -1.41
C VAL A 40 5.22 -4.84 -2.80
N ALA A 41 6.19 -4.26 -3.51
CA ALA A 41 6.58 -4.74 -4.83
C ALA A 41 7.19 -6.16 -4.78
N ASP A 42 8.01 -6.45 -3.77
CA ASP A 42 8.61 -7.76 -3.56
C ASP A 42 7.53 -8.81 -3.25
N ALA A 43 6.66 -8.53 -2.28
CA ALA A 43 5.53 -9.40 -1.97
C ALA A 43 4.62 -9.60 -3.19
N ALA A 44 4.37 -8.55 -3.98
CA ALA A 44 3.56 -8.61 -5.20
C ALA A 44 4.23 -9.40 -6.34
N LEU A 45 5.57 -9.49 -6.36
CA LEU A 45 6.33 -10.29 -7.32
C LEU A 45 6.09 -11.79 -7.09
N PHE A 46 6.10 -12.22 -5.83
CA PHE A 46 5.90 -13.62 -5.44
C PHE A 46 4.42 -14.01 -5.34
N ASN A 47 3.54 -13.05 -5.05
CA ASN A 47 2.12 -13.30 -4.81
C ASN A 47 1.27 -12.71 -5.93
N ARG A 48 0.67 -13.58 -6.75
CA ARG A 48 -0.27 -13.20 -7.84
C ARG A 48 -1.74 -13.18 -7.39
N SER A 49 -1.98 -12.99 -6.10
CA SER A 49 -3.34 -12.94 -5.54
C SER A 49 -3.40 -11.93 -4.40
N VAL A 50 -4.49 -11.16 -4.32
CA VAL A 50 -4.69 -10.12 -3.30
C VAL A 50 -4.72 -10.73 -1.90
N GLY A 51 -5.36 -11.90 -1.74
CA GLY A 51 -5.42 -12.61 -0.46
C GLY A 51 -4.03 -12.95 0.08
N THR A 52 -3.15 -13.51 -0.76
CA THR A 52 -1.79 -13.90 -0.36
C THR A 52 -0.91 -12.68 -0.15
N LEU A 53 -1.03 -11.65 -1.00
CA LEU A 53 -0.35 -10.37 -0.84
C LEU A 53 -0.71 -9.72 0.50
N ARG A 54 -2.00 -9.70 0.87
CA ARG A 54 -2.47 -9.17 2.15
C ARG A 54 -1.87 -9.93 3.33
N THR A 55 -1.80 -11.26 3.27
CA THR A 55 -1.18 -12.07 4.32
C THR A 55 0.30 -11.77 4.45
N ALA A 56 1.04 -11.77 3.34
CA ALA A 56 2.48 -11.46 3.34
C ALA A 56 2.76 -10.06 3.91
N LEU A 57 2.01 -9.05 3.48
CA LEU A 57 2.13 -7.69 4.02
C LEU A 57 1.81 -7.63 5.51
N ARG A 58 0.85 -8.45 5.99
CA ARG A 58 0.48 -8.54 7.41
C ARG A 58 1.57 -9.17 8.26
N GLU A 59 2.31 -10.11 7.72
CA GLU A 59 3.45 -10.73 8.39
C GLU A 59 4.65 -9.76 8.43
N GLU A 60 4.91 -9.06 7.32
CA GLU A 60 6.06 -8.15 7.17
C GLU A 60 5.89 -6.81 7.90
N LEU A 61 4.73 -6.16 7.70
CA LEU A 61 4.46 -4.79 8.18
C LEU A 61 3.59 -4.78 9.44
N GLY A 62 2.94 -5.90 9.78
CA GLY A 62 1.98 -5.97 10.89
C GLY A 62 0.62 -5.34 10.56
N ALA A 63 -0.16 -5.01 11.59
CA ALA A 63 -1.52 -4.46 11.45
C ALA A 63 -1.57 -2.93 11.22
N VAL A 64 -0.45 -2.30 10.88
CA VAL A 64 -0.36 -0.85 10.67
C VAL A 64 -0.77 -0.41 9.28
N PHE A 65 -1.13 -1.34 8.38
CA PHE A 65 -1.63 -1.00 7.05
C PHE A 65 -3.08 -1.42 6.86
N ASP A 66 -3.77 -0.66 6.03
CA ASP A 66 -5.07 -0.98 5.45
C ASP A 66 -4.89 -1.33 3.98
N LEU A 67 -5.56 -2.39 3.53
CA LEU A 67 -5.50 -2.84 2.15
C LEU A 67 -6.92 -2.91 1.61
N ARG A 68 -7.18 -2.07 0.60
CA ARG A 68 -8.49 -1.90 0.00
C ARG A 68 -8.38 -2.00 -1.50
N GLY A 69 -9.20 -2.87 -2.09
CA GLY A 69 -9.42 -2.83 -3.53
C GLY A 69 -10.23 -1.59 -3.86
N ASP A 70 -9.66 -0.69 -4.66
CA ASP A 70 -10.45 0.30 -5.37
C ASP A 70 -11.07 -0.43 -6.56
N ASP A 71 -12.16 -1.15 -6.28
CA ASP A 71 -13.05 -1.70 -7.31
C ASP A 71 -13.77 -0.48 -7.91
N ALA A 72 -13.06 0.28 -8.74
CA ALA A 72 -13.58 1.37 -9.52
C ALA A 72 -14.52 0.82 -10.61
N ARG A 73 -15.54 0.02 -10.24
CA ARG A 73 -16.67 -0.31 -11.11
C ARG A 73 -17.36 0.95 -11.64
N ALA A 74 -17.12 2.10 -11.02
CA ALA A 74 -17.62 3.39 -11.47
C ALA A 74 -16.80 4.02 -12.61
N HIS A 75 -15.57 3.57 -12.89
CA HIS A 75 -14.77 4.08 -14.01
C HIS A 75 -14.09 2.93 -14.76
N ARG A 76 -14.62 2.67 -15.95
CA ARG A 76 -14.39 1.54 -16.87
C ARG A 76 -12.95 1.18 -17.27
N THR A 77 -11.90 1.68 -16.61
CA THR A 77 -10.56 1.70 -17.21
C THR A 77 -9.43 1.09 -16.38
N SER A 78 -9.47 1.03 -15.04
CA SER A 78 -8.46 0.27 -14.25
C SER A 78 -8.93 -0.02 -12.83
N THR A 79 -8.62 -1.21 -12.33
CA THR A 79 -8.80 -1.58 -10.92
C THR A 79 -7.47 -1.38 -10.19
N ASP A 80 -7.44 -0.46 -9.23
CA ASP A 80 -6.25 -0.13 -8.44
C ASP A 80 -6.36 -0.76 -7.04
N LEU A 81 -5.30 -1.42 -6.58
CA LEU A 81 -5.22 -1.89 -5.20
C LEU A 81 -4.59 -0.80 -4.35
N ILE A 82 -5.29 -0.30 -3.32
CA ILE A 82 -4.78 0.76 -2.46
C ILE A 82 -4.25 0.15 -1.16
N VAL A 83 -3.00 0.44 -0.83
CA VAL A 83 -2.34 0.05 0.42
C VAL A 83 -2.05 1.30 1.23
N THR A 84 -2.75 1.53 2.33
CA THR A 84 -2.57 2.70 3.18
C THR A 84 -1.80 2.32 4.44
N ILE A 85 -0.60 2.84 4.63
CA ILE A 85 0.16 2.69 5.87
C ILE A 85 -0.34 3.74 6.86
N HIS A 86 -0.99 3.29 7.93
CA HIS A 86 -1.41 4.16 9.03
C HIS A 86 -0.24 4.42 9.97
N PRO A 87 -0.11 5.63 10.53
CA PRO A 87 0.74 5.81 11.70
C PRO A 87 0.21 4.93 12.84
N PRO A 88 1.08 4.39 13.71
CA PRO A 88 0.60 3.85 14.98
C PRO A 88 -0.25 4.94 15.66
N PRO A 89 -1.32 4.59 16.39
CA PRO A 89 -2.00 5.58 17.20
C PRO A 89 -0.92 6.28 18.02
N ALA A 90 -0.79 7.60 17.87
CA ALA A 90 0.00 8.36 18.82
C ALA A 90 -0.56 7.98 20.18
N ASP A 91 0.29 7.41 21.03
CA ASP A 91 -0.06 7.05 22.40
C ASP A 91 -0.87 8.20 22.98
N PRO A 92 -2.12 7.97 23.43
CA PRO A 92 -2.98 9.06 23.86
C PRO A 92 -2.40 9.65 25.15
N ASN A 93 -1.60 10.70 25.00
CA ASN A 93 -1.27 11.69 26.02
C ASN A 93 -0.72 11.12 27.35
N PRO A 94 0.60 11.14 27.62
CA PRO A 94 1.13 10.94 28.97
C PRO A 94 0.91 12.15 29.91
N ASP A 95 -0.10 12.98 29.67
CA ASP A 95 -0.43 14.18 30.46
C ASP A 95 -1.95 14.22 30.69
N ALA A 96 -2.38 13.64 31.81
CA ALA A 96 -3.70 13.76 32.43
C ALA A 96 -3.56 13.68 33.95
#